data_AF-A0A1I7TCE1-F1
#
_entry.id   AF-A0A1I7TCE1-F1
#
_cell.length_a   1.000
_cell.length_b   1.000
_cell.length_c   1.000
_cell.angle_alpha   90.00
_cell.angle_beta   90.00
_cell.angle_gamma   90.00
#
_symmetry.space_group_name_H-M   'P 1'
#
loop_
_entity.id
_entity.type
_entity.pdbx_description
1 polymer ?
#
loop_
_entity_poly.entity_id
_entity_poly.type
_entity_poly.pdbx_seq_one_letter_code
_entity_poly.pdbx_strand_id
1 'polypeptide(L)'
;MSRFTLLLVVAPMVILAAAVCKEPPFTECGCPRRGTFDQAYLESDYPQIISKYPGFSFYAPTVTYPNCSAILTECYQENSVMVALINGTTDITTIVDYVTMINPYNVPYLICNSIHEWVQMGVGSIQATLNSYKLGCKKAN
;
A
#
# COMPACT_ATOMS: atom_id res chain seq x y z
N MET A 1 -59.37 -6.59 9.76
CA MET A 1 -58.25 -5.61 9.71
C MET A 1 -56.97 -6.33 10.04
N SER A 2 -56.26 -6.86 9.03
CA SER A 2 -54.99 -7.55 9.23
C SER A 2 -53.86 -6.64 8.75
N ARG A 3 -52.97 -6.29 9.68
CA ARG A 3 -51.74 -5.54 9.44
C ARG A 3 -50.74 -6.48 8.80
N PHE A 4 -50.20 -6.13 7.63
CA PHE A 4 -48.91 -6.67 7.19
C PHE A 4 -48.06 -5.53 6.63
N THR A 5 -47.23 -5.00 7.53
CA THR A 5 -46.12 -4.12 7.22
C THR A 5 -45.07 -4.94 6.47
N LEU A 6 -45.02 -4.80 5.14
CA LEU A 6 -43.91 -5.32 4.34
C LEU A 6 -42.79 -4.27 4.32
N LEU A 7 -42.00 -4.23 5.39
CA LEU A 7 -40.76 -3.47 5.43
C LEU A 7 -39.74 -4.26 4.58
N LEU A 8 -39.67 -3.92 3.30
CA LEU A 8 -38.69 -4.48 2.37
C LEU A 8 -37.30 -4.00 2.83
N VAL A 9 -36.59 -4.84 3.57
CA VAL A 9 -35.20 -4.65 3.98
C VAL A 9 -34.33 -4.72 2.72
N VAL A 10 -34.19 -3.61 2.03
CA VAL A 10 -33.22 -3.43 0.94
C VAL A 10 -32.04 -2.63 1.48
N ALA A 11 -31.19 -3.31 2.24
CA ALA A 11 -29.77 -3.01 2.42
C ALA A 11 -29.15 -4.12 3.27
N PRO A 12 -27.91 -4.63 3.00
CA PRO A 12 -26.93 -4.12 2.05
C PRO A 12 -26.10 -5.25 1.36
N MET A 13 -26.36 -5.57 0.10
CA MET A 13 -25.38 -6.35 -0.69
C MET A 13 -24.09 -5.56 -0.97
N VAL A 14 -24.07 -4.24 -0.67
CA VAL A 14 -22.92 -3.36 -0.88
C VAL A 14 -21.83 -3.54 0.20
N ILE A 15 -22.17 -4.05 1.39
CA ILE A 15 -21.17 -4.20 2.48
C ILE A 15 -20.26 -5.42 2.27
N LEU A 16 -20.71 -6.44 1.52
CA LEU A 16 -19.88 -7.61 1.20
C LEU A 16 -18.90 -7.38 0.05
N ALA A 17 -19.03 -6.31 -0.74
CA ALA A 17 -18.11 -6.01 -1.84
C ALA A 17 -16.79 -5.37 -1.38
N ALA A 18 -16.78 -4.68 -0.24
CA ALA A 18 -15.59 -4.00 0.26
C ALA A 18 -14.54 -4.94 0.88
N ALA A 19 -14.92 -6.18 1.23
CA ALA A 19 -14.02 -7.14 1.87
C ALA A 19 -13.26 -8.05 0.89
N VAL A 20 -13.60 -8.05 -0.40
CA VAL A 20 -13.16 -9.09 -1.37
C VAL A 20 -11.85 -8.75 -2.08
N CYS A 21 -11.32 -7.53 -1.95
CA CYS A 21 -10.07 -7.14 -2.62
C CYS A 21 -8.92 -6.81 -1.66
N LYS A 22 -8.88 -7.40 -0.47
CA LYS A 22 -7.68 -7.30 0.36
C LYS A 22 -6.63 -8.25 -0.22
N GLU A 23 -5.56 -7.70 -0.78
CA GLU A 23 -4.46 -8.52 -1.26
C GLU A 23 -3.98 -9.48 -0.16
N PRO A 24 -3.60 -10.73 -0.51
CA PRO A 24 -3.08 -11.67 0.47
C PRO A 24 -1.87 -11.06 1.18
N PRO A 25 -1.66 -11.28 2.49
CA PRO A 25 -0.58 -10.63 3.22
C PRO A 25 0.83 -11.06 2.80
N PHE A 26 0.95 -12.18 2.08
CA PHE A 26 2.21 -12.78 1.64
C PHE A 26 2.24 -12.96 0.12
N THR A 27 3.45 -13.00 -0.44
CA THR A 27 3.69 -13.36 -1.84
C THR A 27 3.56 -14.88 -2.04
N GLU A 28 3.61 -15.32 -3.30
CA GLU A 28 3.60 -16.74 -3.65
C GLU A 28 4.78 -17.54 -3.08
N CYS A 29 5.90 -16.87 -2.75
CA CYS A 29 7.05 -17.46 -2.05
C CYS A 29 7.01 -17.29 -0.53
N GLY A 30 5.91 -16.78 0.04
CA GLY A 30 5.71 -16.69 1.47
C GLY A 30 6.25 -15.42 2.14
N CYS A 31 7.02 -14.58 1.43
CA CYS A 31 7.49 -13.32 2.01
C CYS A 31 6.37 -12.29 2.18
N PRO A 32 6.43 -11.42 3.22
CA PRO A 32 5.46 -10.36 3.40
C PRO A 32 5.38 -9.44 2.18
N ARG A 33 4.16 -9.09 1.77
CA ARG A 33 3.96 -8.05 0.76
C ARG A 33 4.33 -6.68 1.33
N ARG A 34 4.78 -5.82 0.43
CA ARG A 34 5.00 -4.40 0.67
C ARG A 34 3.70 -3.73 1.11
N GLY A 35 3.73 -3.02 2.23
CA GLY A 35 2.61 -2.18 2.64
C GLY A 35 2.40 -1.01 1.67
N THR A 36 1.15 -0.74 1.31
CA THR A 36 0.75 0.40 0.47
C THR A 36 -0.21 1.32 1.22
N PHE A 37 -0.41 2.53 0.69
CA PHE A 37 -1.44 3.47 1.14
C PHE A 37 -2.13 4.15 -0.04
N ASP A 38 -3.35 4.63 0.19
CA ASP A 38 -4.14 5.43 -0.74
C ASP A 38 -4.72 6.67 -0.04
N GLN A 39 -5.54 7.45 -0.76
CA GLN A 39 -6.21 8.62 -0.21
C GLN A 39 -7.01 8.30 1.05
N ALA A 40 -7.84 7.24 1.02
CA ALA A 40 -8.73 6.91 2.13
C ALA A 40 -7.96 6.53 3.40
N TYR A 41 -6.86 5.79 3.26
CA TYR A 41 -5.95 5.47 4.35
C TYR A 41 -5.37 6.73 4.99
N LEU A 42 -4.90 7.68 4.17
CA LEU A 42 -4.34 8.93 4.68
C LEU A 42 -5.41 9.84 5.31
N GLU A 43 -6.61 9.91 4.74
CA GLU A 43 -7.70 10.73 5.28
C GLU A 43 -8.22 10.18 6.63
N SER A 44 -8.32 8.86 6.76
CA SER A 44 -8.75 8.19 7.99
C SER A 44 -7.70 8.30 9.09
N ASP A 45 -6.46 7.93 8.78
CA ASP A 45 -5.46 7.64 9.80
C ASP A 45 -4.45 8.78 9.97
N TYR A 46 -4.29 9.65 8.96
CA TYR A 46 -3.30 10.75 8.95
C TYR A 46 -3.80 12.02 8.26
N PRO A 47 -4.95 12.59 8.64
CA PRO A 47 -5.52 13.78 7.97
C PRO A 47 -4.57 14.99 7.94
N GLN A 48 -3.68 15.12 8.93
CA GLN A 48 -2.62 16.13 9.00
C GLN A 48 -1.59 16.05 7.87
N ILE A 49 -1.49 14.90 7.22
CA ILE A 49 -0.63 14.71 6.05
C ILE A 49 -1.34 15.23 4.81
N ILE A 50 -2.61 14.85 4.62
CA ILE A 50 -3.43 15.31 3.48
C ILE A 50 -3.48 16.84 3.41
N SER A 51 -3.63 17.52 4.56
CA SER A 51 -3.65 18.98 4.60
C SER A 51 -2.38 19.67 4.07
N LYS A 52 -1.24 18.95 4.00
CA LYS A 52 0.04 19.48 3.48
C LYS A 52 0.18 19.33 1.96
N TYR A 53 -0.71 18.57 1.30
CA TYR A 53 -0.67 18.34 -0.15
C TYR A 53 -1.96 18.83 -0.82
N PRO A 54 -2.31 20.12 -0.70
CA PRO A 54 -3.46 20.67 -1.41
C PRO A 54 -3.23 20.55 -2.94
N GLY A 55 -4.24 20.10 -3.67
CA GLY A 55 -4.16 19.94 -5.13
C GLY A 55 -3.55 18.62 -5.61
N PHE A 56 -3.34 17.66 -4.70
CA PHE A 56 -2.92 16.31 -5.06
C PHE A 56 -3.91 15.26 -4.53
N SER A 57 -3.89 14.09 -5.16
CA SER A 57 -4.58 12.88 -4.70
C SER A 57 -3.60 11.73 -4.58
N PHE A 58 -3.89 10.81 -3.67
CA PHE A 58 -3.09 9.62 -3.42
C PHE A 58 -3.82 8.34 -3.80
N TYR A 59 -3.10 7.37 -4.34
CA TYR A 59 -3.65 6.05 -4.64
C TYR A 59 -2.60 4.96 -4.42
N ALA A 60 -3.06 3.73 -4.19
CA ALA A 60 -2.15 2.61 -3.99
C ALA A 60 -1.43 2.25 -5.31
N PRO A 61 -0.10 2.06 -5.30
CA PRO A 61 0.63 1.55 -6.45
C PRO A 61 0.28 0.10 -6.73
N THR A 62 0.58 -0.34 -7.95
CA THR A 62 0.68 -1.77 -8.26
C THR A 62 2.03 -2.29 -7.76
N VAL A 63 2.04 -3.33 -6.91
CA VAL A 63 3.28 -3.96 -6.45
C VAL A 63 3.36 -5.39 -6.95
N THR A 64 4.44 -5.70 -7.68
CA THR A 64 4.70 -7.04 -8.20
C THR A 64 6.01 -7.61 -7.64
N TYR A 65 6.09 -8.95 -7.63
CA TYR A 65 7.17 -9.70 -6.98
C TYR A 65 7.77 -10.73 -7.95
N PRO A 66 8.37 -10.28 -9.07
CA PRO A 66 8.80 -11.18 -10.13
C PRO A 66 9.85 -12.17 -9.64
N ASN A 67 9.58 -13.46 -9.84
CA ASN A 67 10.44 -14.58 -9.46
C ASN A 67 10.92 -14.54 -8.00
N CYS A 68 10.19 -13.85 -7.13
CA CYS A 68 10.57 -13.68 -5.72
C CYS A 68 11.98 -13.11 -5.50
N SER A 69 12.48 -12.36 -6.48
CA SER A 69 13.82 -11.78 -6.48
C SER A 69 13.85 -10.26 -6.67
N ALA A 70 12.67 -9.63 -6.66
CA ALA A 70 12.52 -8.19 -6.78
C ALA A 70 11.18 -7.77 -6.19
N ILE A 71 11.12 -6.49 -5.81
CA ILE A 71 9.88 -5.79 -5.49
C ILE A 71 9.80 -4.63 -6.48
N LEU A 72 8.84 -4.70 -7.39
CA LEU A 72 8.56 -3.65 -8.37
C LEU A 72 7.31 -2.91 -7.95
N THR A 73 7.39 -1.58 -7.92
CA THR A 73 6.28 -0.70 -7.55
C THR A 73 6.01 0.26 -8.70
N GLU A 74 4.78 0.24 -9.19
CA GLU A 74 4.35 0.99 -10.35
C GLU A 74 3.18 1.92 -10.01
N CYS A 75 3.35 3.20 -10.35
CA CYS A 75 2.28 4.17 -10.42
C CYS A 75 1.73 4.24 -11.85
N TYR A 76 0.45 4.58 -12.01
CA TYR A 76 -0.11 4.78 -13.34
C TYR A 76 0.47 6.07 -13.94
N GLN A 77 0.89 6.08 -15.21
CA GLN A 77 1.49 7.25 -15.90
C GLN A 77 2.78 7.80 -15.24
N GLU A 78 3.20 9.02 -15.58
CA GLU A 78 4.37 9.74 -15.01
C GLU A 78 4.16 10.19 -13.54
N ASN A 79 3.23 9.58 -12.81
CA ASN A 79 2.98 9.89 -11.41
C ASN A 79 4.15 9.41 -10.53
N SER A 80 4.44 10.16 -9.47
CA SER A 80 5.58 9.89 -8.59
C SER A 80 5.25 8.86 -7.51
N VAL A 81 6.19 7.96 -7.25
CA VAL A 81 6.14 7.03 -6.11
C VAL A 81 6.49 7.78 -4.83
N MET A 82 5.65 7.62 -3.82
CA MET A 82 5.77 8.23 -2.51
C MET A 82 6.11 7.20 -1.45
N VAL A 83 6.95 7.61 -0.50
CA VAL A 83 7.31 6.80 0.67
C VAL A 83 6.76 7.47 1.92
N ALA A 84 5.87 6.77 2.61
CA ALA A 84 5.43 7.15 3.94
C ALA A 84 6.24 6.40 4.99
N LEU A 85 7.11 7.09 5.72
CA LEU A 85 7.91 6.49 6.80
C LEU A 85 7.01 6.26 8.02
N ILE A 86 6.95 5.01 8.49
CA ILE A 86 6.23 4.60 9.69
C ILE A 86 7.25 4.44 10.81
N ASN A 87 7.12 5.27 11.85
CA ASN A 87 7.99 5.16 13.02
C ASN A 87 7.42 4.17 14.03
N GLY A 88 8.05 3.00 14.13
CA GLY A 88 8.03 2.10 15.29
C GLY A 88 6.73 1.35 15.57
N THR A 89 5.56 1.97 15.47
CA THR A 89 4.31 1.33 15.92
C THR A 89 3.08 1.59 15.08
N THR A 90 2.87 2.77 14.49
CA THR A 90 1.72 3.04 13.60
C THR A 90 1.79 4.42 12.95
N ASP A 91 2.70 5.30 13.36
CA ASP A 91 2.60 6.69 12.94
C ASP A 91 3.40 6.94 11.66
N ILE A 92 2.71 7.35 10.59
CA ILE A 92 3.40 8.00 9.48
C ILE A 92 3.91 9.34 10.00
N THR A 93 5.23 9.45 10.14
CA THR A 93 5.87 10.68 10.63
C THR A 93 6.05 11.70 9.50
N THR A 94 6.32 11.20 8.28
CA THR A 94 6.59 12.04 7.11
C THR A 94 6.25 11.27 5.82
N ILE A 95 5.59 11.95 4.87
CA ILE A 95 5.65 11.55 3.45
C ILE A 95 6.89 12.20 2.86
N VAL A 96 7.84 11.36 2.43
CA VAL A 96 9.00 11.83 1.68
C VAL A 96 8.64 11.71 0.20
N ASP A 97 8.57 12.87 -0.44
CA ASP A 97 8.51 12.96 -1.89
C ASP A 97 9.89 12.62 -2.44
N TYR A 98 10.11 11.34 -2.70
CA TYR A 98 11.25 10.94 -3.50
C TYR A 98 10.93 11.28 -4.95
N VAL A 99 11.13 12.55 -5.31
CA VAL A 99 11.14 13.04 -6.71
C VAL A 99 12.11 12.21 -7.57
N THR A 100 13.04 11.47 -6.94
CA THR A 100 14.04 10.59 -7.54
C THR A 100 13.64 9.10 -7.62
N MET A 101 12.52 8.66 -7.05
CA MET A 101 12.01 7.31 -7.29
C MET A 101 11.35 7.26 -8.67
N ILE A 102 12.19 6.96 -9.68
CA ILE A 102 11.75 6.69 -11.04
C ILE A 102 10.64 5.63 -10.98
N ASN A 103 9.51 5.91 -11.62
CA ASN A 103 8.44 4.94 -11.83
C ASN A 103 8.78 4.13 -13.10
N PRO A 104 8.87 2.78 -13.07
CA PRO A 104 8.71 1.88 -11.93
C PRO A 104 9.85 1.94 -10.91
N TYR A 105 9.50 1.97 -9.63
CA TYR A 105 10.47 1.87 -8.55
C TYR A 105 10.83 0.40 -8.31
N ASN A 106 12.13 0.10 -8.36
CA ASN A 106 12.65 -1.25 -8.17
C ASN A 106 13.60 -1.27 -6.97
N VAL A 107 13.43 -2.26 -6.09
CA VAL A 107 14.45 -2.63 -5.11
C VAL A 107 15.24 -3.83 -5.68
N PRO A 108 16.43 -3.60 -6.26
CA PRO A 108 17.17 -4.64 -6.94
C PRO A 108 17.88 -5.58 -5.95
N TYR A 109 18.27 -6.76 -6.45
CA TYR A 109 19.06 -7.75 -5.72
C TYR A 109 18.40 -8.28 -4.43
N LEU A 110 17.07 -8.36 -4.44
CA LEU A 110 16.32 -8.98 -3.36
C LEU A 110 16.16 -10.47 -3.62
N ILE A 111 16.01 -11.25 -2.55
CA ILE A 111 15.61 -12.64 -2.60
C ILE A 111 14.65 -12.87 -1.43
N CYS A 112 13.49 -13.45 -1.69
CA CYS A 112 12.68 -14.05 -0.65
C CYS A 112 13.34 -15.37 -0.22
N ASN A 113 13.88 -15.41 1.00
CA ASN A 113 14.63 -16.58 1.48
C ASN A 113 13.70 -17.70 1.99
N SER A 114 14.30 -18.82 2.39
CA SER A 114 13.58 -20.00 2.89
C SER A 114 12.89 -19.82 4.25
N ILE A 115 13.19 -18.74 4.98
CA ILE A 115 12.51 -18.37 6.22
C ILE A 115 11.47 -17.26 6.01
N HIS A 116 11.10 -17.00 4.75
CA HIS A 116 10.11 -16.01 4.34
C HIS A 116 10.47 -14.56 4.68
N GLU A 117 11.75 -14.22 4.59
CA GLU A 117 12.25 -12.85 4.72
C GLU A 117 12.83 -12.33 3.42
N TRP A 118 12.60 -11.04 3.16
CA TRP A 118 13.31 -10.31 2.11
C TRP A 118 14.75 -10.02 2.53
N VAL A 119 15.68 -10.58 1.76
CA VAL A 119 17.12 -10.40 1.92
C VAL A 119 17.67 -9.66 0.72
N GLN A 120 18.48 -8.64 0.94
CA GLN A 120 19.25 -7.99 -0.11
C GLN A 120 20.65 -8.62 -0.18
N MET A 121 21.06 -9.06 -1.36
CA MET A 121 22.37 -9.68 -1.57
C MET A 121 23.50 -8.72 -1.15
N GLY A 122 24.41 -9.21 -0.31
CA GLY A 122 25.53 -8.42 0.21
C GLY A 122 25.21 -7.50 1.39
N VAL A 123 23.94 -7.37 1.79
CA VAL A 123 23.50 -6.55 2.94
C VAL A 123 22.90 -7.41 4.05
N GLY A 124 22.06 -8.40 3.69
CA GLY A 124 21.33 -9.23 4.65
C GLY A 124 19.83 -8.94 4.65
N SER A 125 19.13 -9.35 5.71
CA SER A 125 17.68 -9.14 5.84
C SER A 125 17.38 -7.65 5.84
N ILE A 126 16.47 -7.23 4.96
CA ILE A 126 15.96 -5.85 4.89
C ILE A 126 14.50 -5.78 5.31
N GLN A 127 13.94 -6.86 5.87
CA GLN A 127 12.53 -6.97 6.21
C GLN A 127 12.08 -5.83 7.13
N ALA A 128 12.89 -5.49 8.14
CA ALA A 128 12.60 -4.39 9.06
C ALA A 128 12.51 -3.03 8.31
N THR A 129 13.41 -2.81 7.36
CA THR A 129 13.38 -1.63 6.48
C THR A 129 12.14 -1.65 5.59
N LEU A 130 11.78 -2.79 5.01
CA LEU A 130 10.55 -2.89 4.20
C LEU A 130 9.27 -2.71 5.05
N ASN A 131 9.32 -2.98 6.34
CA ASN A 131 8.18 -2.79 7.24
C ASN A 131 8.09 -1.36 7.78
N SER A 132 9.19 -0.60 7.77
CA SER A 132 9.23 0.77 8.31
C SER A 132 8.68 1.84 7.36
N TYR A 133 8.19 1.46 6.17
CA TYR A 133 7.50 2.41 5.30
C TYR A 133 6.40 1.77 4.46
N LYS A 134 5.47 2.60 3.98
CA LYS A 134 4.46 2.23 2.99
C LYS A 134 4.67 2.99 1.69
N LEU A 135 4.24 2.39 0.59
CA LEU A 135 4.33 2.99 -0.74
C LEU A 135 2.96 3.52 -1.19
N GLY A 136 2.96 4.70 -1.78
CA GLY A 136 1.79 5.33 -2.38
C GLY A 136 2.17 5.98 -3.70
N CYS A 137 1.18 6.36 -4.49
CA CYS A 137 1.35 7.20 -5.67
C CYS A 137 0.74 8.56 -5.42
N LYS A 138 1.38 9.63 -5.90
CA LYS A 138 0.81 10.98 -5.90
C LYS A 138 0.45 11.39 -7.33
N LYS A 139 -0.74 11.94 -7.50
CA LYS A 139 -1.22 12.55 -8.75
C LYS A 139 -1.64 13.99 -8.50
N ALA A 140 -1.32 14.90 -9.41
CA ALA A 140 -1.88 16.25 -9.40
C ALA A 140 -3.34 16.24 -9.85
N ASN A 141 -4.20 16.97 -9.14
CA ASN A 141 -5.62 17.10 -9.45
C ASN A 141 -5.87 18.06 -10.62
#